data_AF-A0A2N2L3P8-F1
#
_entry.id   AF-A0A2N2L3P8-F1
#
_cell.length_a   1.000
_cell.length_b   1.000
_cell.length_c   1.000
_cell.angle_alpha   90.00
_cell.angle_beta   90.00
_cell.angle_gamma   90.00
#
_symmetry.space_group_name_H-M   'P 1'
#
loop_
_entity.id
_entity.type
_entity.pdbx_description
1 polymer ?
#
loop_
_entity_poly.entity_id
_entity_poly.type
_entity_poly.pdbx_seq_one_letter_code
_entity_poly.pdbx_strand_id
1 'polypeptide(L)'
;MPNHIDFVATLAPGIFSYELATGGQVILAMDVGTLVKKGSDVLVSTRNAVKAPDLGKLKQVVVQQYDVLDEREKMVRSASAKLEASLIRRFVELK
;
A
#
# COMPACT_ATOMS: atom_id res chain seq x y z
N MET A 1 -7.44 -24.36 -2.18
CA MET A 1 -7.11 -24.64 -3.59
C MET A 1 -6.49 -26.03 -3.76
N PRO A 2 -7.17 -27.12 -3.35
CA PRO A 2 -6.73 -28.45 -3.75
C PRO A 2 -6.91 -28.59 -5.28
N ASN A 3 -5.96 -29.20 -5.96
CA ASN A 3 -5.98 -29.49 -7.41
C ASN A 3 -5.72 -28.29 -8.36
N HIS A 4 -5.23 -27.15 -7.85
CA HIS A 4 -4.70 -26.11 -8.72
C HIS A 4 -3.24 -26.43 -9.08
N ILE A 5 -2.86 -26.21 -10.33
CA ILE A 5 -1.48 -26.39 -10.80
C ILE A 5 -0.50 -25.51 -10.03
N ASP A 6 0.75 -25.92 -9.98
CA ASP A 6 1.84 -25.05 -9.54
C ASP A 6 1.93 -23.85 -10.50
N PHE A 7 1.94 -22.65 -9.94
CA PHE A 7 1.81 -21.42 -10.71
C PHE A 7 2.42 -20.22 -9.98
N VAL A 8 2.86 -19.24 -10.76
CA VAL A 8 3.32 -17.94 -10.26
C VAL A 8 2.54 -16.84 -10.96
N ALA A 9 1.99 -15.91 -10.19
CA ALA A 9 1.19 -14.79 -10.70
C ALA A 9 1.64 -13.47 -10.08
N THR A 10 1.63 -12.40 -10.88
CA THR A 10 1.61 -11.05 -10.33
C THR A 10 0.19 -10.73 -9.85
N LEU A 11 0.08 -10.11 -8.68
CA LEU A 11 -1.17 -9.61 -8.14
C LEU A 11 -1.25 -8.10 -8.38
N ALA A 12 -2.36 -7.64 -8.94
CA ALA A 12 -2.67 -6.22 -9.00
C ALA A 12 -3.07 -5.68 -7.61
N PRO A 13 -2.95 -4.36 -7.36
CA PRO A 13 -3.47 -3.76 -6.14
C PRO A 13 -4.97 -3.99 -6.02
N GLY A 14 -5.45 -4.30 -4.83
CA GLY A 14 -6.87 -4.55 -4.63
C GLY A 14 -7.21 -5.25 -3.31
N ILE A 15 -8.39 -5.88 -3.31
CA ILE A 15 -8.88 -6.64 -2.18
C ILE A 15 -8.46 -8.10 -2.33
N PHE A 16 -7.74 -8.60 -1.33
CA PHE A 16 -7.32 -9.99 -1.25
C PHE A 16 -8.09 -10.68 -0.11
N SER A 17 -8.71 -11.81 -0.38
CA SER A 17 -9.42 -12.57 0.65
C SER A 17 -9.01 -14.04 0.66
N TYR A 18 -9.05 -14.64 1.85
CA TYR A 18 -8.81 -16.06 2.04
C TYR A 18 -9.62 -16.60 3.21
N GLU A 19 -9.84 -17.91 3.21
CA GLU A 19 -10.57 -18.61 4.26
C GLU A 19 -9.61 -19.21 5.28
N LEU A 20 -10.00 -19.16 6.55
CA LEU A 20 -9.28 -19.81 7.63
C LEU A 20 -9.72 -21.27 7.75
N ALA A 21 -8.79 -22.16 8.09
CA ALA A 21 -9.10 -23.57 8.33
C ALA A 21 -10.13 -23.78 9.46
N THR A 22 -10.18 -22.86 10.43
CA THR A 22 -11.15 -22.86 11.54
C THR A 22 -12.53 -22.30 11.15
N GLY A 23 -12.71 -21.91 9.89
CA GLY A 23 -13.87 -21.16 9.43
C GLY A 23 -13.67 -19.64 9.58
N GLY A 24 -14.43 -18.90 8.77
CA GLY A 24 -14.34 -17.45 8.64
C GLY A 24 -13.46 -17.00 7.48
N GLN A 25 -13.71 -15.77 7.03
CA GLN A 25 -13.00 -15.13 5.92
C GLN A 25 -12.16 -13.98 6.44
N VAL A 26 -10.93 -13.88 5.94
CA VAL A 26 -10.08 -12.71 6.13
C VAL A 26 -10.08 -11.89 4.86
N ILE A 27 -10.25 -10.58 5.01
CA ILE A 27 -10.20 -9.62 3.91
C ILE A 27 -9.06 -8.63 4.18
N LEU A 28 -8.27 -8.37 3.15
CA LEU A 28 -7.13 -7.48 3.16
C LEU A 28 -7.24 -6.50 1.99
N ALA A 29 -6.75 -5.28 2.16
CA ALA A 29 -6.36 -4.42 1.05
C ALA A 29 -4.84 -4.56 0.89
N MET A 30 -4.36 -4.79 -0.34
CA MET A 30 -2.94 -4.93 -0.61
C MET A 30 -2.50 -4.19 -1.86
N ASP A 31 -1.21 -3.84 -1.88
CA ASP A 31 -0.53 -3.34 -3.07
C ASP A 31 -0.23 -4.48 -4.06
N VAL A 32 0.48 -4.15 -5.15
CA VAL A 32 1.07 -5.13 -6.06
C VAL A 32 1.83 -6.20 -5.28
N GLY A 33 1.65 -7.45 -5.68
CA GLY A 33 2.31 -8.58 -5.06
C GLY A 33 2.63 -9.71 -6.03
N THR A 34 3.09 -10.81 -5.47
CA THR A 34 3.33 -12.06 -6.19
C THR A 34 2.70 -13.20 -5.41
N LEU A 35 1.94 -14.04 -6.10
CA LEU A 35 1.41 -15.29 -5.60
C LEU A 35 2.24 -16.44 -6.15
N VAL A 36 2.64 -17.35 -5.28
CA VAL A 36 3.26 -18.62 -5.64
C VAL A 36 2.41 -19.76 -5.12
N LYS A 37 1.94 -20.62 -6.03
CA LYS A 37 1.28 -21.88 -5.72
C LYS A 37 2.27 -23.02 -5.97
N LYS A 38 2.56 -23.81 -4.93
CA LYS A 38 3.39 -25.02 -5.02
C LYS A 38 2.82 -26.16 -4.18
N GLY A 39 2.43 -27.28 -4.77
CA GLY A 39 1.88 -28.45 -4.05
C GLY A 39 0.60 -28.13 -3.28
N SER A 40 0.65 -28.09 -1.94
CA SER A 40 -0.44 -27.61 -1.07
C SER A 40 -0.33 -26.13 -0.70
N ASP A 41 0.84 -25.55 -0.88
CA ASP A 41 1.18 -24.25 -0.33
C ASP A 41 0.80 -23.12 -1.28
N VAL A 42 0.27 -22.04 -0.71
CA VAL A 42 0.00 -20.77 -1.37
C VAL A 42 0.75 -19.70 -0.58
N LEU A 43 1.75 -19.10 -1.21
CA LEU A 43 2.54 -18.02 -0.63
C LEU A 43 2.18 -16.73 -1.34
N VAL A 44 1.99 -15.65 -0.58
CA VAL A 44 1.69 -14.33 -1.12
C VAL A 44 2.66 -13.32 -0.53
N SER A 45 3.40 -12.65 -1.40
CA SER A 45 4.34 -11.60 -1.04
C SER A 45 3.82 -10.27 -1.55
N THR A 46 3.71 -9.28 -0.67
CA THR A 46 3.38 -7.89 -1.02
C THR A 46 4.15 -6.96 -0.09
N ARG A 47 4.35 -5.71 -0.51
CA ARG A 47 5.02 -4.70 0.31
C ARG A 47 4.12 -4.19 1.43
N ASN A 48 2.85 -3.93 1.12
CA ASN A 48 1.88 -3.41 2.06
C ASN A 48 0.59 -4.23 1.98
N ALA A 49 0.08 -4.62 3.15
CA ALA A 49 -1.23 -5.21 3.30
C ALA A 49 -1.87 -4.72 4.60
N VAL A 50 -3.15 -4.34 4.52
CA VAL A 50 -3.95 -3.89 5.64
C VAL A 50 -5.10 -4.84 5.85
N LYS A 51 -5.28 -5.32 7.08
CA LYS A 51 -6.43 -6.13 7.49
C LYS A 51 -7.45 -5.27 8.22
N ALA A 52 -8.73 -5.50 7.97
CA ALA A 52 -9.81 -4.92 8.76
C ALA A 52 -10.97 -5.93 8.93
N PRO A 53 -11.87 -5.71 9.91
CA PRO A 53 -12.98 -6.63 10.18
C PRO A 53 -14.01 -6.71 9.04
N ASP A 54 -14.18 -5.62 8.29
CA ASP A 54 -15.15 -5.48 7.21
C ASP A 54 -14.64 -4.50 6.14
N LEU A 55 -15.31 -4.49 4.98
CA LEU A 55 -14.95 -3.63 3.84
C LEU A 55 -15.10 -2.13 4.13
N GLY A 56 -16.08 -1.74 4.96
CA GLY A 56 -16.29 -0.35 5.34
C GLY A 56 -15.12 0.16 6.17
N LYS A 57 -14.67 -0.62 7.15
CA LYS A 57 -13.50 -0.28 7.95
C LYS A 57 -12.21 -0.36 7.14
N LEU A 58 -12.11 -1.32 6.24
CA LEU A 58 -10.96 -1.44 5.34
C LEU A 58 -10.81 -0.19 4.46
N LYS A 59 -11.92 0.30 3.89
CA LYS A 59 -11.94 1.55 3.13
C LYS A 59 -11.48 2.73 3.98
N GLN A 60 -11.95 2.85 5.23
CA GLN A 60 -11.51 3.93 6.12
C GLN A 60 -10.00 3.90 6.36
N VAL A 61 -9.43 2.72 6.64
CA VAL A 61 -7.98 2.61 6.91
C VAL A 61 -7.17 2.96 5.66
N VAL A 62 -7.59 2.50 4.48
CA VAL A 62 -6.93 2.85 3.22
C VAL A 62 -7.00 4.35 2.97
N VAL A 63 -8.17 4.98 3.11
CA VAL A 63 -8.33 6.44 2.93
C VAL A 63 -7.43 7.21 3.91
N GLN A 64 -7.40 6.83 5.19
CA GLN A 64 -6.54 7.48 6.18
C GLN A 64 -5.04 7.36 5.85
N GLN A 65 -4.61 6.21 5.33
CA GLN A 65 -3.23 6.05 4.87
C GLN A 65 -2.91 6.93 3.66
N TYR A 66 -3.86 7.09 2.74
CA TYR A 66 -3.73 8.02 1.61
C TYR A 66 -3.61 9.47 2.09
N ASP A 67 -4.46 9.90 3.03
CA ASP A 67 -4.42 11.27 3.57
C ASP A 67 -3.06 11.57 4.22
N VAL A 68 -2.50 10.60 4.97
CA VAL A 68 -1.17 10.74 5.60
C VAL A 68 -0.06 10.85 4.55
N LEU A 69 -0.14 10.08 3.47
CA LEU A 69 0.84 10.17 2.37
C LEU A 69 0.78 11.52 1.66
N ASP A 70 -0.43 12.03 1.39
CA ASP A 70 -0.63 13.33 0.76
C ASP A 70 -0.09 14.49 1.62
N GLU A 71 -0.37 14.48 2.92
CA GLU A 71 0.18 15.48 3.85
C GLU A 71 1.70 15.45 3.91
N ARG A 72 2.31 14.25 3.89
CA ARG A 72 3.76 14.12 3.86
C ARG A 72 4.35 14.67 2.56
N GLU A 73 3.73 14.41 1.41
CA GLU A 73 4.17 14.99 0.13
C GLU A 73 4.07 16.52 0.12
N LYS A 74 2.95 17.07 0.60
CA LYS A 74 2.75 18.52 0.73
C LYS A 74 3.84 19.17 1.58
N MET A 75 4.18 18.57 2.72
CA MET A 75 5.25 19.09 3.59
C MET A 75 6.62 19.11 2.89
N VAL A 76 6.99 18.03 2.19
CA VAL A 76 8.26 17.96 1.45
C VAL A 76 8.32 19.03 0.36
N ARG A 77 7.25 19.17 -0.44
CA ARG A 77 7.16 20.20 -1.49
C ARG A 77 7.24 21.61 -0.91
N SER A 78 6.53 21.88 0.19
CA SER A 78 6.56 23.18 0.87
C SER A 78 7.95 23.52 1.41
N ALA A 79 8.65 22.55 1.98
CA ALA A 79 10.02 22.73 2.46
C ALA A 79 10.98 23.07 1.30
N SER A 80 10.89 22.38 0.16
CA SER A 80 11.68 22.69 -1.03
C SER A 80 11.42 24.10 -1.54
N ALA A 81 10.16 24.48 -1.71
CA ALA A 81 9.78 25.80 -2.19
C ALA A 81 10.27 26.93 -1.27
N LYS A 82 10.22 26.73 0.06
CA LYS A 82 10.76 27.69 1.03
C LYS A 82 12.28 27.83 0.92
N LEU A 83 13.00 26.72 0.75
CA LEU A 83 14.45 26.74 0.56
C LEU A 83 14.82 27.49 -0.72
N GLU A 84 14.17 27.18 -1.84
CA GLU A 84 14.38 27.86 -3.14
C GLU A 84 14.12 29.37 -3.04
N ALA A 85 12.99 29.78 -2.45
CA ALA A 85 12.67 31.18 -2.25
C ALA A 85 13.69 31.90 -1.36
N SER A 86 14.16 31.24 -0.29
CA SER A 86 15.18 31.80 0.60
C SER A 86 16.53 31.99 -0.08
N LEU A 87 16.91 31.07 -0.98
CA LEU A 87 18.12 31.18 -1.79
C LEU A 87 18.04 32.37 -2.76
N ILE A 88 16.94 32.47 -3.51
CA ILE A 88 16.72 33.59 -4.46
C ILE A 88 16.82 34.94 -3.73
N ARG A 89 16.15 35.07 -2.58
CA ARG A 89 16.18 36.31 -1.77
C ARG A 89 17.60 36.68 -1.35
N ARG A 90 18.39 35.70 -0.89
CA ARG A 90 19.77 35.92 -0.43
C ARG A 90 20.71 36.31 -1.57
N PHE A 91 20.47 35.84 -2.79
CA PHE A 91 21.20 36.29 -3.98
C PHE A 91 20.85 37.73 -4.40
N VAL A 92 19.58 38.13 -4.26
CA VAL A 92 19.16 39.53 -4.54
C VAL A 92 19.75 40.49 -3.51
N GLU A 93 19.87 40.10 -2.25
CA GLU A 93 20.46 40.91 -1.17
C GLU A 93 22.01 41.05 -1.27
N LEU A 94 22.68 40.26 -2.12
CA LEU A 94 24.14 40.29 -2.35
C LEU A 94 24.55 41.13 -3.58
N LYS A 95 23.62 41.90 -4.16
CA LYS A 95 23.88 42.90 -5.20
C LYS A 95 23.89 44.31 -4.61
#